data_AF-A0A9E5FYS3-F1
#
_entry.id   AF-A0A9E5FYS3-F1
#
_cell.length_a   1.000
_cell.length_b   1.000
_cell.length_c   1.000
_cell.angle_alpha   90.00
_cell.angle_beta   90.00
_cell.angle_gamma   90.00
#
_symmetry.space_group_name_H-M   'P 1'
#
loop_
_entity.id
_entity.type
_entity.pdbx_description
1 polymer ?
#
loop_
_entity_poly.entity_id
_entity_poly.type
_entity_poly.pdbx_seq_one_letter_code
_entity_poly.pdbx_strand_id
1 'polypeptide(L)'
;LASVQRNGLACTDDLGLGIRSDDECRLISTHGVANPRIVITGALRRGDMWEATAVPDLRVNAARAAATLVALLADQHSKANN
;
A
#
# COMPACT_ATOMS: atom_id res chain seq x y z
N LEU A 1 3.16 -7.81 10.29
CA LEU A 1 4.12 -7.56 9.18
C LEU A 1 5.04 -8.74 8.90
N ALA A 2 5.75 -9.31 9.89
CA ALA A 2 6.67 -10.42 9.66
C ALA A 2 6.06 -11.64 8.92
N SER A 3 4.80 -12.01 9.23
CA SER A 3 4.08 -13.07 8.50
C SER A 3 3.83 -12.72 7.03
N VAL A 4 3.43 -11.47 6.76
CA VAL A 4 3.17 -10.96 5.40
C VAL A 4 4.44 -10.99 4.55
N GLN A 5 5.58 -10.59 5.13
CA GLN A 5 6.89 -10.65 4.45
C GLN A 5 7.36 -12.09 4.22
N ARG A 6 7.25 -12.98 5.22
CA ARG A 6 7.61 -14.39 5.07
C ARG A 6 6.81 -15.10 3.98
N ASN A 7 5.56 -14.70 3.78
CA ASN A 7 4.71 -15.23 2.72
C ASN A 7 4.97 -14.59 1.35
N GLY A 8 6.02 -13.76 1.22
CA GLY A 8 6.38 -13.09 -0.04
C GLY A 8 5.43 -11.96 -0.46
N LEU A 9 4.45 -11.61 0.38
CA LEU A 9 3.40 -10.64 0.06
C LEU A 9 3.86 -9.18 0.20
N ALA A 10 4.95 -8.93 0.91
CA ALA A 10 5.51 -7.60 1.15
C ALA A 10 7.02 -7.60 0.94
N CYS A 11 7.55 -6.54 0.33
CA CYS A 11 8.97 -6.26 0.21
C CYS A 11 9.31 -4.94 0.93
N THR A 12 10.38 -4.94 1.71
CA THR A 12 10.96 -3.73 2.31
C THR A 12 11.62 -2.88 1.23
N ASP A 13 11.73 -1.56 1.42
CA ASP A 13 12.63 -0.74 0.58
C ASP A 13 14.11 -1.08 0.83
N ASP A 14 14.99 -0.60 -0.04
CA ASP A 14 16.43 -0.89 -0.02
C ASP A 14 17.12 -0.44 1.28
N LEU A 15 16.55 0.55 1.99
CA LEU A 15 17.08 1.08 3.25
C LEU A 15 16.39 0.48 4.49
N GLY A 16 15.35 -0.35 4.30
CA GLY A 16 14.62 -1.00 5.38
C GLY A 16 13.72 -0.07 6.20
N LEU A 17 13.34 1.10 5.66
CA LEU A 17 12.65 2.16 6.42
C LEU A 17 11.12 2.04 6.41
N GLY A 18 10.60 1.24 5.49
CA GLY A 18 9.19 0.97 5.26
C GLY A 18 8.99 -0.23 4.34
N ILE A 19 7.76 -0.38 3.88
CA ILE A 19 7.32 -1.43 2.98
C ILE A 19 6.93 -0.76 1.66
N ARG A 20 7.36 -1.37 0.56
CA ARG A 20 7.12 -0.86 -0.77
C ARG A 20 5.64 -0.91 -1.13
N SER A 21 5.21 0.13 -1.82
CA SER A 21 3.90 0.29 -2.43
C SER A 21 4.01 0.90 -3.82
N ASP A 22 2.99 0.72 -4.64
CA ASP A 22 2.85 1.52 -5.85
C ASP A 22 2.25 2.90 -5.56
N ASP A 23 2.05 3.69 -6.63
CA ASP A 23 1.48 5.03 -6.58
C ASP A 23 0.02 5.07 -6.14
N GLU A 24 -0.68 3.93 -6.22
CA GLU A 24 -2.05 3.73 -5.73
C GLU A 24 -2.08 3.22 -4.29
N CYS A 25 -0.93 3.19 -3.61
CA CYS A 25 -0.77 2.71 -2.24
C CYS A 25 -0.97 1.20 -2.06
N ARG A 26 -0.94 0.40 -3.14
CA ARG A 26 -1.04 -1.06 -3.06
C ARG A 26 0.29 -1.66 -2.67
N LEU A 27 0.26 -2.63 -1.75
CA LEU A 27 1.45 -3.32 -1.25
C LEU A 27 2.19 -4.03 -2.39
N ILE A 28 3.51 -3.82 -2.52
CA ILE A 28 4.35 -4.55 -3.48
C ILE A 28 4.87 -5.85 -2.88
N SER A 29 4.62 -6.96 -3.58
CA SER A 29 5.16 -8.29 -3.25
C SER A 29 6.64 -8.42 -3.58
N THR A 30 7.26 -9.49 -3.10
CA THR A 30 8.66 -9.83 -3.43
C THR A 30 8.90 -10.08 -4.92
N HIS A 31 7.85 -10.29 -5.72
CA HIS A 31 7.92 -10.42 -7.18
C HIS A 31 7.74 -9.08 -7.92
N GLY A 32 7.67 -7.95 -7.20
CA GLY A 32 7.46 -6.64 -7.79
C GLY A 32 6.02 -6.36 -8.24
N VAL A 33 5.08 -7.25 -7.91
CA VAL A 33 3.66 -7.13 -8.30
C VAL A 33 2.86 -6.51 -7.16
N ALA A 34 2.02 -5.53 -7.49
CA ALA A 34 1.08 -4.92 -6.56
C ALA A 34 0.00 -5.90 -6.10
N ASN A 35 -0.26 -5.92 -4.80
CA ASN A 35 -1.26 -6.78 -4.21
C ASN A 35 -2.68 -6.25 -4.50
N PRO A 36 -3.59 -7.06 -5.07
CA PRO A 36 -4.92 -6.61 -5.46
C PRO A 36 -5.88 -6.35 -4.29
N ARG A 37 -5.45 -6.60 -3.05
CA ARG A 37 -6.32 -6.56 -1.86
C ARG A 37 -5.73 -5.83 -0.67
N ILE A 38 -4.46 -5.44 -0.72
CA ILE A 38 -3.78 -4.82 0.42
C ILE A 38 -3.32 -3.41 0.03
N VAL A 39 -3.91 -2.43 0.70
CA VAL A 39 -3.53 -1.02 0.63
C VAL A 39 -2.80 -0.65 1.91
N ILE A 40 -1.68 0.08 1.80
CA ILE A 40 -0.91 0.56 2.94
C ILE A 40 -0.92 2.10 2.98
N THR A 41 -0.73 2.68 4.17
CA THR A 41 -0.72 4.15 4.32
C THR A 41 0.16 4.58 5.49
N GLY A 42 0.47 5.86 5.54
CA GLY A 42 1.24 6.50 6.60
C GLY A 42 2.65 5.92 6.77
N ALA A 43 3.05 5.71 8.02
CA ALA A 43 4.38 5.26 8.44
C ALA A 43 4.91 4.01 7.72
N LEU A 44 4.03 3.13 7.24
CA LEU A 44 4.44 1.93 6.51
C LEU A 44 5.07 2.25 5.15
N ARG A 45 4.75 3.41 4.55
CA ARG A 45 5.24 3.82 3.22
C ARG A 45 6.51 4.69 3.27
N ARG A 46 7.16 4.81 4.43
CA ARG A 46 8.34 5.70 4.60
C ARG A 46 9.46 5.45 3.59
N GLY A 47 9.63 4.20 3.13
CA GLY A 47 10.59 3.85 2.09
C GLY A 47 10.35 4.55 0.75
N ASP A 48 9.08 4.71 0.37
CA ASP A 48 8.69 5.31 -0.92
C ASP A 48 8.46 6.83 -0.81
N MET A 49 8.29 7.34 0.40
CA MET A 49 7.80 8.69 0.69
C MET A 49 8.85 9.60 1.33
N TRP A 50 10.15 9.36 1.08
CA TRP A 50 11.33 9.83 1.84
C TRP A 50 11.43 11.32 2.28
N GLU A 51 10.48 12.21 1.96
CA GLU A 51 10.39 13.58 2.53
C GLU A 51 8.98 13.96 3.07
N ALA A 52 7.97 13.12 2.86
CA ALA A 52 6.57 13.40 3.16
C ALA A 52 6.21 13.11 4.63
N THR A 53 6.88 13.81 5.54
CA THR A 53 6.57 13.80 6.98
C THR A 53 5.62 14.93 7.40
N ALA A 54 5.37 15.90 6.52
CA ALA A 54 4.50 17.03 6.81
C ALA A 54 3.02 16.63 6.78
N VAL A 55 2.20 17.23 7.67
CA VAL A 55 0.76 16.95 7.77
C VAL A 55 0.01 17.10 6.43
N PRO A 56 0.29 18.11 5.58
CA PRO A 56 -0.36 18.21 4.27
C PRO A 56 -0.13 16.98 3.40
N ASP A 57 1.11 16.53 3.28
CA ASP A 57 1.48 15.37 2.46
C ASP A 57 0.89 14.07 3.02
N LEU A 58 0.94 13.91 4.35
CA LEU A 58 0.34 12.76 5.03
C LEU A 58 -1.17 12.67 4.75
N ARG A 59 -1.89 13.81 4.75
CA ARG A 59 -3.33 13.83 4.45
C ARG A 59 -3.62 13.45 3.00
N VAL A 60 -2.82 13.93 2.04
CA VAL A 60 -2.98 13.57 0.62
C VAL A 60 -2.75 12.08 0.41
N ASN A 61 -1.74 11.50 1.06
CA ASN A 61 -1.46 10.07 0.97
C ASN A 61 -2.55 9.22 1.62
N ALA A 62 -3.08 9.66 2.77
CA ALA A 62 -4.22 9.01 3.42
C ALA A 62 -5.47 9.05 2.53
N ALA A 63 -5.78 10.19 1.92
CA ALA A 63 -6.90 10.32 1.00
C ALA A 63 -6.75 9.40 -0.22
N ARG A 64 -5.53 9.29 -0.78
CA ARG A 64 -5.25 8.38 -1.90
C ARG A 64 -5.47 6.92 -1.52
N ALA A 65 -4.91 6.48 -0.38
CA ALA A 65 -5.11 5.12 0.11
C ALA A 65 -6.60 4.80 0.34
N ALA A 66 -7.36 5.77 0.88
CA ALA A 66 -8.80 5.62 1.06
C ALA A 66 -9.55 5.49 -0.28
N ALA A 67 -9.21 6.30 -1.28
CA ALA A 67 -9.80 6.22 -2.62
C ALA A 67 -9.53 4.85 -3.27
N THR A 68 -8.29 4.36 -3.20
CA THR A 68 -7.94 3.02 -3.70
C THR A 68 -8.74 1.94 -2.99
N LEU A 69 -8.86 2.01 -1.67
CA LEU A 69 -9.61 1.01 -0.90
C LEU A 69 -11.09 0.97 -1.28
N VAL A 70 -11.72 2.14 -1.47
CA VAL A 70 -13.12 2.24 -1.91
C VAL A 70 -13.30 1.60 -3.29
N ALA A 71 -12.41 1.88 -4.24
CA ALA A 71 -12.46 1.27 -5.56
C ALA A 71 -12.34 -0.26 -5.51
N LEU A 72 -11.39 -0.77 -4.72
CA LEU A 72 -11.22 -2.22 -4.55
C LEU A 72 -12.46 -2.88 -3.94
N LEU A 73 -13.09 -2.25 -2.95
CA LEU A 73 -14.32 -2.77 -2.34
C LEU A 73 -15.50 -2.79 -3.30
N ALA A 74 -15.65 -1.74 -4.13
CA ALA A 74 -16.66 -1.71 -5.19
C ALA A 74 -16.46 -2.87 -6.18
N ASP A 75 -15.23 -3.08 -6.64
CA ASP A 75 -14.87 -4.19 -7.53
C ASP A 75 -15.15 -5.56 -6.91
N GLN A 76 -14.86 -5.74 -5.61
CA GLN A 76 -15.19 -7.00 -4.93
C GLN A 76 -16.70 -7.21 -4.82
N HIS A 77 -17.46 -6.15 -4.55
CA HIS A 77 -18.91 -6.23 -4.47
C HIS A 77 -19.53 -6.61 -5.82
N SER A 78 -19.08 -6.00 -6.92
CA SER A 78 -19.52 -6.36 -8.27
C SER A 78 -19.22 -7.82 -8.62
N LYS A 79 -18.05 -8.35 -8.20
CA LYS A 79 -17.68 -9.76 -8.41
C LYS A 79 -18.45 -10.74 -7.52
N ALA A 80 -18.93 -10.31 -6.37
CA ALA A 80 -19.70 -11.16 -5.45
C ALA A 80 -21.18 -11.26 -5.85
N ASN A 81 -21.71 -10.23 -6.53
CA ASN A 81 -23.10 -10.16 -6.99
C ASN A 81 -23.33 -10.75 -8.39
N ASN A 82 -22.30 -11.30 -9.04
CA ASN A 82 -22.33 -11.86 -10.38
C ASN A 82 -21.83 -13.31 -10.39
#